data_AF-A0A1Q6L3Y3-F1
#
_entry.id   AF-A0A1Q6L3Y3-F1
#
_cell.length_a   1.000
_cell.length_b   1.000
_cell.length_c   1.000
_cell.angle_alpha   90.00
_cell.angle_beta   90.00
_cell.angle_gamma   90.00
#
_symmetry.space_group_name_H-M   'P 1'
#
loop_
_entity.id
_entity.type
_entity.pdbx_description
1 polymer ?
#
loop_
_entity_poly.entity_id
_entity_poly.type
_entity_poly.pdbx_seq_one_letter_code
_entity_poly.pdbx_strand_id
1 'polypeptide(L)'
;MLLDRISQKKQIEKDEKNYGNNYQKLNFIYTYTEKPDRILYKPKERDVFYIFDKTDENYSHLLEVAEDRMYYSQADDFNLTCFTPDSMDRIMSSGANYIIFDYDTEKEQKAIIFKFKDNNRLQRLVSYLCEFRKSYSREELGKDEFTYERTSGYVYMTRSIYDD
;
A
#
# COMPACT_ATOMS: atom_id res chain seq x y z
N MET A 1 19.76 14.64 -4.16
CA MET A 1 20.07 15.96 -4.77
C MET A 1 19.02 16.30 -5.82
N LEU A 2 18.81 17.57 -6.18
CA LEU A 2 17.78 18.01 -7.16
C LEU A 2 17.83 17.25 -8.50
N LEU A 3 19.03 16.89 -8.96
CA LEU A 3 19.23 16.09 -10.19
C LEU A 3 18.63 14.68 -10.08
N ASP A 4 18.71 14.05 -8.91
CA ASP A 4 18.13 12.73 -8.67
C ASP A 4 16.61 12.77 -8.77
N ARG A 5 15.99 13.82 -8.22
CA ARG A 5 14.54 14.03 -8.29
C ARG A 5 14.04 14.24 -9.72
N ILE A 6 14.77 15.01 -10.52
CA ILE A 6 14.44 15.21 -11.95
C ILE A 6 14.52 13.88 -12.70
N SER A 7 15.56 13.08 -12.43
CA SER A 7 15.72 11.76 -13.05
C SER A 7 14.58 10.81 -12.65
N GLN A 8 14.23 10.76 -11.36
CA GLN A 8 13.11 9.97 -10.86
C GLN A 8 11.78 10.36 -11.52
N LYS A 9 11.49 11.67 -11.60
CA LYS A 9 10.29 12.17 -12.26
C LYS A 9 10.21 11.71 -13.72
N LYS A 10 11.29 11.84 -14.48
CA LYS A 10 11.35 11.38 -15.89
C LYS A 10 11.11 9.89 -16.02
N GLN A 11 11.63 9.08 -15.09
CA GLN A 11 11.39 7.64 -15.10
C GLN A 11 9.94 7.30 -14.78
N ILE A 12 9.30 8.01 -13.85
CA ILE A 12 7.87 7.86 -13.55
C ILE A 12 7.04 8.25 -14.78
N GLU A 13 7.30 9.40 -15.41
CA GLU A 13 6.60 9.82 -16.64
C GLU A 13 6.73 8.78 -17.77
N LYS A 14 7.92 8.16 -17.90
CA LYS A 14 8.13 7.06 -18.83
C LYS A 14 7.33 5.81 -18.45
N ASP A 15 7.29 5.46 -17.17
CA ASP A 15 6.52 4.34 -16.66
C ASP A 15 5.02 4.52 -16.97
N GLU A 16 4.47 5.71 -16.71
CA GLU A 16 3.08 6.06 -17.00
C GLU A 16 2.78 5.99 -18.50
N LYS A 17 3.66 6.57 -19.33
CA LYS A 17 3.50 6.54 -20.79
C LYS A 17 3.53 5.10 -21.34
N ASN A 18 4.38 4.25 -20.79
CA ASN A 18 4.51 2.87 -21.24
C ASN A 18 3.29 2.02 -20.87
N TYR A 19 2.62 2.34 -19.77
CA TYR A 19 1.43 1.59 -19.34
C TYR A 19 0.14 2.10 -19.98
N GLY A 20 0.01 3.41 -20.14
CA GLY A 20 -1.25 4.02 -20.60
C GLY A 20 -2.41 3.64 -19.68
N ASN A 21 -3.51 3.16 -20.25
CA ASN A 21 -4.75 2.84 -19.52
C ASN A 21 -4.86 1.35 -19.12
N ASN A 22 -3.74 0.63 -19.02
CA ASN A 22 -3.74 -0.83 -18.82
C ASN A 22 -3.65 -1.26 -17.34
N TYR A 23 -3.87 -0.32 -16.42
CA TYR A 23 -3.87 -0.61 -14.98
C TYR A 23 -4.90 -1.67 -14.62
N GLN A 24 -4.44 -2.68 -13.88
CA GLN A 24 -5.30 -3.72 -13.35
C GLN A 24 -5.88 -3.30 -12.01
N LYS A 25 -7.16 -3.60 -11.80
CA LYS A 25 -7.80 -3.40 -10.52
C LYS A 25 -7.55 -4.60 -9.62
N LEU A 26 -7.35 -4.32 -8.33
CA LEU A 26 -7.37 -5.36 -7.32
C LEU A 26 -8.78 -5.96 -7.23
N ASN A 27 -8.89 -7.28 -7.18
CA ASN A 27 -10.19 -7.95 -7.09
C ASN A 27 -10.18 -9.03 -6.00
N PHE A 28 -10.54 -8.62 -4.79
CA PHE A 28 -10.85 -9.53 -3.69
C PHE A 28 -12.26 -9.23 -3.18
N ILE A 29 -13.25 -9.96 -3.70
CA ILE A 29 -14.68 -9.71 -3.49
C ILE A 29 -15.07 -9.56 -2.02
N TYR A 30 -14.42 -10.28 -1.11
CA TYR A 30 -14.78 -10.33 0.31
C TYR A 30 -13.98 -9.38 1.21
N THR A 31 -12.89 -8.78 0.72
CA THR A 31 -11.92 -8.06 1.57
C THR A 31 -11.48 -6.73 0.99
N TYR A 32 -11.56 -6.55 -0.33
CA TYR A 32 -11.29 -5.28 -0.98
C TYR A 32 -12.59 -4.54 -1.26
N THR A 33 -12.69 -3.35 -0.66
CA THR A 33 -13.68 -2.35 -1.03
C THR A 33 -12.96 -1.22 -1.76
N GLU A 34 -13.42 -0.86 -2.94
CA GLU A 34 -12.81 0.24 -3.70
C GLU A 34 -12.71 1.53 -2.86
N LYS A 35 -11.64 2.31 -3.06
CA LYS A 35 -11.43 3.64 -2.47
C LYS A 35 -11.28 3.65 -0.92
N PRO A 36 -10.16 3.14 -0.39
CA PRO A 36 -9.83 3.28 1.03
C PRO A 36 -9.92 4.74 1.50
N ASP A 37 -10.17 4.95 2.79
CA ASP A 37 -10.24 6.32 3.32
C ASP A 37 -8.85 6.97 3.33
N ARG A 38 -7.80 6.15 3.56
CA ARG A 38 -6.39 6.55 3.47
C ARG A 38 -5.53 5.46 2.86
N ILE A 39 -4.50 5.86 2.12
CA ILE A 39 -3.40 5.00 1.71
C ILE A 39 -2.17 5.40 2.52
N LEU A 40 -1.61 4.45 3.26
CA LEU A 40 -0.39 4.66 4.02
C LEU A 40 0.76 3.96 3.31
N TYR A 41 1.88 4.67 3.18
CA TYR A 41 3.15 4.10 2.76
C TYR A 41 4.13 4.05 3.93
N LYS A 42 4.65 2.86 4.23
CA LYS A 42 5.78 2.67 5.14
C LYS A 42 7.00 2.23 4.34
N PRO A 43 8.05 3.05 4.22
CA PRO A 43 9.27 2.66 3.52
C PRO A 43 10.05 1.62 4.31
N LYS A 44 10.77 0.76 3.59
CA LYS A 44 11.68 -0.24 4.16
C LYS A 44 12.72 0.35 5.11
N GLU A 45 13.28 1.50 4.77
CA GLU A 45 14.46 2.07 5.43
C GLU A 45 14.14 3.00 6.60
N ARG A 46 12.85 3.31 6.85
CA ARG A 46 12.47 4.28 7.87
C ARG A 46 11.25 3.82 8.66
N ASP A 47 11.30 4.10 9.95
CA ASP A 47 10.25 3.79 10.92
C ASP A 47 9.23 4.94 10.98
N VAL A 48 8.67 5.28 9.82
CA VAL A 48 7.67 6.35 9.65
C VAL A 48 6.63 5.96 8.61
N PHE A 49 5.51 6.66 8.61
CA PHE A 49 4.43 6.53 7.62
C PHE A 49 4.26 7.82 6.83
N TYR A 50 3.82 7.68 5.58
CA TYR A 50 3.31 8.77 4.76
C TYR A 50 1.86 8.49 4.43
N ILE A 51 0.99 9.48 4.63
CA ILE A 51 -0.46 9.32 4.51
C ILE A 51 -0.95 10.08 3.28
N PHE A 52 -1.77 9.43 2.48
CA PHE A 52 -2.50 9.98 1.34
C PHE A 52 -3.99 9.71 1.56
N ASP A 53 -4.76 10.75 1.89
CA ASP A 53 -6.21 10.65 2.01
C ASP A 53 -6.90 11.07 0.71
N LYS A 54 -8.23 10.95 0.66
CA LYS A 54 -9.05 11.27 -0.52
C LYS A 54 -8.94 12.73 -1.00
N THR A 55 -8.44 13.64 -0.17
CA THR A 55 -8.24 15.05 -0.53
C THR A 55 -6.86 15.31 -1.17
N ASP A 56 -5.94 14.33 -1.13
CA ASP A 56 -4.65 14.45 -1.78
C ASP A 56 -4.75 14.34 -3.31
N GLU A 57 -4.10 15.24 -4.03
CA GLU A 57 -4.11 15.26 -5.50
C GLU A 57 -3.52 13.99 -6.14
N ASN A 58 -2.61 13.30 -5.44
CA ASN A 58 -1.96 12.09 -5.93
C ASN A 58 -2.68 10.81 -5.46
N TYR A 59 -3.72 10.92 -4.61
CA TYR A 59 -4.42 9.78 -4.04
C TYR A 59 -4.93 8.81 -5.12
N SER A 60 -5.63 9.35 -6.12
CA SER A 60 -6.25 8.52 -7.17
C SER A 60 -5.21 7.78 -8.00
N HIS A 61 -4.10 8.44 -8.36
CA HIS A 61 -3.02 7.83 -9.13
C HIS A 61 -2.26 6.79 -8.30
N LEU A 62 -1.98 7.10 -7.03
CA LEU A 62 -1.34 6.14 -6.13
C LEU A 62 -2.22 4.90 -5.90
N LEU A 63 -3.53 5.07 -5.75
CA LEU A 63 -4.47 3.96 -5.63
C LEU A 63 -4.39 3.03 -6.84
N GLU A 64 -4.48 3.60 -8.05
CA GLU A 64 -4.43 2.84 -9.30
C GLU A 64 -3.11 2.05 -9.44
N VAL A 65 -1.97 2.69 -9.17
CA VAL A 65 -0.66 2.03 -9.25
C VAL A 65 -0.47 0.98 -8.14
N ALA A 66 -1.05 1.19 -6.95
CA ALA A 66 -1.02 0.24 -5.85
C ALA A 66 -1.90 -0.99 -6.15
N GLU A 67 -3.13 -0.79 -6.62
CA GLU A 67 -4.05 -1.85 -7.04
C GLU A 67 -3.42 -2.75 -8.11
N ASP A 68 -2.81 -2.14 -9.12
CA ASP A 68 -2.12 -2.86 -10.20
C ASP A 68 -0.98 -3.71 -9.66
N ARG A 69 -0.14 -3.14 -8.81
CA ARG A 69 0.97 -3.89 -8.21
C ARG A 69 0.47 -5.05 -7.34
N MET A 70 -0.61 -4.83 -6.59
CA MET A 70 -1.27 -5.84 -5.76
C MET A 70 -1.87 -6.96 -6.61
N TYR A 71 -2.53 -6.63 -7.72
CA TYR A 71 -3.11 -7.58 -8.68
C TYR A 71 -2.04 -8.52 -9.24
N TYR A 72 -0.91 -8.00 -9.73
CA TYR A 72 0.15 -8.87 -10.24
C TYR A 72 0.82 -9.69 -9.13
N SER A 73 0.92 -9.14 -7.92
CA SER A 73 1.40 -9.90 -6.76
C SER A 73 0.49 -11.08 -6.39
N GLN A 74 -0.82 -10.94 -6.56
CA GLN A 74 -1.77 -12.04 -6.42
C GLN A 74 -1.58 -13.10 -7.51
N ALA A 75 -1.35 -12.69 -8.76
CA ALA A 75 -1.14 -13.62 -9.87
C ALA A 75 0.17 -14.43 -9.72
N ASP A 76 1.21 -13.82 -9.15
CA ASP A 76 2.53 -14.44 -8.98
C ASP A 76 2.65 -15.36 -7.75
N ASP A 77 1.78 -15.19 -6.75
CA ASP A 77 1.84 -15.93 -5.48
C ASP A 77 0.47 -16.38 -5.00
N PHE A 78 0.13 -17.64 -5.29
CA PHE A 78 -1.12 -18.26 -4.86
C PHE A 78 -1.36 -18.20 -3.35
N ASN A 79 -0.29 -18.26 -2.53
CA ASN A 79 -0.41 -18.22 -1.08
C ASN A 79 -0.62 -16.80 -0.52
N LEU A 80 -0.53 -15.79 -1.39
CA LEU A 80 -0.70 -14.37 -1.05
C LEU A 80 0.19 -13.94 0.11
N THR A 81 1.43 -14.43 0.17
CA THR A 81 2.34 -14.19 1.30
C THR A 81 2.66 -12.71 1.49
N CYS A 82 2.60 -11.92 0.41
CA CYS A 82 2.72 -10.47 0.44
C CYS A 82 1.56 -9.76 1.18
N PHE A 83 0.43 -10.43 1.35
CA PHE A 83 -0.73 -9.96 2.12
C PHE A 83 -0.86 -10.62 3.50
N THR A 84 0.07 -11.47 3.90
CA THR A 84 0.06 -12.02 5.26
C THR A 84 0.13 -10.87 6.27
N PRO A 85 -0.87 -10.72 7.16
CA PRO A 85 -0.97 -9.58 8.05
C PRO A 85 0.19 -9.58 9.05
N ASP A 86 0.91 -8.46 9.08
CA ASP A 86 1.98 -8.22 10.05
C ASP A 86 1.44 -7.32 11.17
N SER A 87 1.91 -7.55 12.41
CA SER A 87 1.69 -6.58 13.49
C SER A 87 2.34 -5.23 13.17
N MET A 88 1.88 -4.17 13.83
CA MET A 88 2.49 -2.86 13.76
C MET A 88 3.99 -2.92 14.07
N ASP A 89 4.40 -3.64 15.12
CA ASP A 89 5.82 -3.83 15.45
C ASP A 89 6.60 -4.43 14.28
N ARG A 90 6.02 -5.42 13.60
CA ARG A 90 6.65 -6.07 12.46
C ARG A 90 6.67 -5.16 11.24
N ILE A 91 5.61 -4.39 10.98
CA ILE A 91 5.56 -3.39 9.91
C ILE A 91 6.70 -2.38 10.11
N MET A 92 6.88 -1.89 11.33
CA MET A 92 7.95 -0.96 11.68
C MET A 92 9.33 -1.61 11.48
N SER A 93 9.58 -2.81 12.01
CA SER A 93 10.93 -3.36 12.07
C SER A 93 11.37 -4.26 10.90
N SER A 94 10.48 -4.65 9.97
CA SER A 94 10.76 -5.75 9.03
C SER A 94 11.76 -5.43 7.91
N GLY A 95 12.10 -4.16 7.70
CA GLY A 95 12.88 -3.76 6.53
C GLY A 95 12.18 -4.08 5.20
N ALA A 96 10.84 -4.08 5.18
CA ALA A 96 10.04 -4.19 3.96
C ALA A 96 9.26 -2.89 3.69
N ASN A 97 8.90 -2.66 2.42
CA ASN A 97 7.98 -1.60 2.06
C ASN A 97 6.54 -2.09 2.23
N TYR A 98 5.68 -1.23 2.77
CA TYR A 98 4.25 -1.52 2.92
C TYR A 98 3.40 -0.44 2.25
N ILE A 99 2.39 -0.87 1.51
CA ILE A 99 1.18 -0.08 1.26
C ILE A 99 0.09 -0.65 2.15
N ILE A 100 -0.62 0.25 2.84
CA ILE A 100 -1.75 -0.11 3.69
C ILE A 100 -2.95 0.67 3.21
N PHE A 101 -3.98 -0.04 2.77
CA PHE A 101 -5.29 0.55 2.52
C PHE A 101 -6.04 0.54 3.84
N ASP A 102 -6.24 1.72 4.38
CA ASP A 102 -6.86 1.93 5.68
C ASP A 102 -8.26 2.52 5.47
N TYR A 103 -9.22 1.87 6.10
CA TYR A 103 -10.63 2.24 6.06
C TYR A 103 -11.03 2.77 7.43
N ASP A 104 -11.90 3.78 7.46
CA ASP A 104 -12.46 4.23 8.72
C ASP A 104 -13.31 3.12 9.35
N THR A 105 -13.22 3.01 10.67
CA THR A 105 -13.76 1.90 11.47
C THR A 105 -15.27 1.75 11.40
N GLU A 106 -16.00 2.75 10.89
CA GLU A 106 -17.46 2.70 10.75
C GLU A 106 -17.94 1.69 9.70
N LYS A 107 -17.06 1.20 8.81
CA LYS A 107 -17.44 0.34 7.68
C LYS A 107 -17.24 -1.16 7.90
N GLU A 108 -16.91 -1.61 9.12
CA GLU A 108 -16.51 -3.00 9.43
C GLU A 108 -15.41 -3.57 8.50
N GLN A 109 -14.68 -2.71 7.77
CA GLN A 109 -13.73 -3.15 6.76
C GLN A 109 -12.34 -3.30 7.35
N LYS A 110 -11.73 -4.48 7.19
CA LYS A 110 -10.33 -4.69 7.56
C LYS A 110 -9.38 -3.95 6.60
N ALA A 111 -8.25 -3.51 7.13
CA ALA A 111 -7.20 -2.90 6.33
C ALA A 111 -6.56 -3.93 5.38
N ILE A 112 -6.17 -3.52 4.17
CA ILE A 112 -5.34 -4.36 3.31
C ILE A 112 -3.88 -3.99 3.56
N ILE A 113 -3.09 -4.94 4.03
CA ILE A 113 -1.67 -4.77 4.33
C ILE A 113 -0.87 -5.47 3.24
N PHE A 114 -0.17 -4.71 2.41
CA PHE A 114 0.57 -5.22 1.27
C PHE A 114 2.07 -4.96 1.39
N LYS A 115 2.85 -6.03 1.45
CA LYS A 115 4.32 -6.00 1.42
C LYS A 115 4.84 -6.08 -0.01
N PHE A 116 5.76 -5.19 -0.37
CA PHE A 116 6.35 -5.18 -1.69
C PHE A 116 7.85 -4.94 -1.71
N LYS A 117 8.49 -5.44 -2.77
CA LYS A 117 9.94 -5.34 -2.99
C LYS A 117 10.33 -3.97 -3.53
N ASP A 118 11.62 -3.70 -3.60
CA ASP A 118 12.17 -2.50 -4.23
C ASP A 118 12.07 -2.57 -5.78
N ASN A 119 12.50 -1.50 -6.46
CA ASN A 119 12.73 -1.45 -7.91
C ASN A 119 11.51 -1.68 -8.83
N ASN A 120 10.30 -1.49 -8.33
CA ASN A 120 9.08 -1.48 -9.15
C ASN A 120 8.47 -0.07 -9.26
N ARG A 121 7.46 0.07 -10.11
CA ARG A 121 6.80 1.36 -10.37
C ARG A 121 6.20 1.96 -9.11
N LEU A 122 5.48 1.15 -8.32
CA LEU A 122 4.88 1.59 -7.07
C LEU A 122 5.96 2.16 -6.14
N GLN A 123 7.09 1.46 -5.96
CA GLN A 123 8.21 1.94 -5.14
C GLN A 123 8.77 3.28 -5.65
N ARG A 124 8.97 3.42 -6.97
CA ARG A 124 9.45 4.69 -7.55
C ARG A 124 8.48 5.84 -7.31
N LEU A 125 7.19 5.61 -7.55
CA LEU A 125 6.14 6.61 -7.36
C LEU A 125 6.07 7.08 -5.90
N VAL A 126 5.91 6.15 -4.95
CA VAL A 126 5.78 6.52 -3.53
C VAL A 126 7.03 7.19 -2.99
N SER A 127 8.23 6.76 -3.41
CA SER A 127 9.49 7.40 -3.00
C SER A 127 9.55 8.85 -3.47
N TYR A 128 9.17 9.11 -4.73
CA TYR A 128 9.13 10.45 -5.29
C TYR A 128 8.09 11.36 -4.60
N LEU A 129 6.88 10.82 -4.37
CA LEU A 129 5.80 11.55 -3.70
C LEU A 129 6.13 11.88 -2.24
N CYS A 130 6.94 11.05 -1.57
CA CYS A 130 7.24 11.19 -0.15
C CYS A 130 8.49 12.02 0.18
N GLU A 131 9.37 12.29 -0.79
CA GLU A 131 10.68 12.94 -0.55
C GLU A 131 10.60 14.25 0.27
N PHE A 132 9.54 15.04 0.08
CA PHE A 132 9.29 16.30 0.82
C PHE A 132 7.94 16.31 1.54
N ARG A 133 7.29 15.16 1.64
CA ARG A 133 5.99 15.03 2.30
C ARG A 133 6.21 14.92 3.80
N LYS A 134 5.26 15.44 4.60
CA LYS A 134 5.26 15.20 6.04
C LYS A 134 5.17 13.68 6.30
N SER A 135 6.07 13.19 7.15
CA SER A 135 6.04 11.84 7.69
C SER A 135 5.39 11.84 9.08
N TYR A 136 4.88 10.67 9.48
CA TYR A 136 4.22 10.45 10.76
C TYR A 136 4.88 9.28 11.48
N SER A 137 5.18 9.44 12.75
CA SER A 137 5.55 8.34 13.65
C SER A 137 4.38 7.40 13.91
N ARG A 138 4.64 6.24 14.54
CA ARG A 138 3.58 5.33 14.99
C ARG A 138 2.61 6.02 15.95
N GLU A 139 3.13 6.81 16.89
CA GLU A 139 2.35 7.52 17.89
C GLU A 139 1.43 8.57 17.24
N GLU A 140 1.93 9.26 16.21
CA GLU A 140 1.15 10.26 15.45
C GLU A 140 0.06 9.63 14.56
N LEU A 141 0.13 8.34 14.23
CA LEU A 141 -0.96 7.66 13.50
C LEU A 141 -2.23 7.52 14.35
N GLY A 142 -2.11 7.52 15.68
CA GLY A 142 -3.24 7.29 16.58
C GLY A 142 -3.87 5.90 16.43
N LYS A 143 -3.07 4.90 16.00
CA LYS A 143 -3.55 3.54 15.73
C LYS A 143 -2.54 2.51 16.25
N ASP A 144 -2.99 1.65 17.17
CA ASP A 144 -2.12 0.65 17.81
C ASP A 144 -1.78 -0.51 16.87
N GLU A 145 -2.77 -0.97 16.10
CA GLU A 145 -2.68 -2.07 15.14
C GLU A 145 -3.57 -1.85 13.92
N PHE A 146 -3.16 -2.37 12.77
CA PHE A 146 -3.99 -2.39 11.54
C PHE A 146 -4.91 -3.60 11.49
N THR A 147 -4.52 -4.70 12.13
CA THR A 147 -5.32 -5.91 12.27
C THR A 147 -4.81 -6.74 13.45
N TYR A 148 -5.72 -7.46 14.10
CA TYR A 148 -5.39 -8.44 15.13
C TYR A 148 -5.40 -9.88 14.60
N GLU A 149 -5.76 -10.08 13.33
CA GLU A 149 -5.79 -11.40 12.71
C GLU A 149 -4.38 -12.02 12.60
N ARG A 150 -4.24 -13.26 13.04
CA ARG A 150 -3.02 -14.06 12.92
C ARG A 150 -3.28 -15.23 11.99
N THR A 151 -3.24 -14.96 10.67
CA THR A 151 -3.62 -15.92 9.64
C THR A 151 -2.71 -15.83 8.41
N SER A 152 -2.86 -16.76 7.46
CA SER A 152 -2.13 -16.70 6.19
C SER A 152 -2.67 -15.59 5.29
N GLY A 153 -1.85 -15.06 4.40
CA GLY A 153 -2.30 -14.05 3.43
C GLY A 153 -3.48 -14.52 2.57
N TYR A 154 -3.51 -15.80 2.18
CA TYR A 154 -4.65 -16.37 1.46
C TYR A 154 -5.95 -16.23 2.26
N VAL A 155 -5.96 -16.67 3.52
CA VAL A 155 -7.15 -16.57 4.38
C VAL A 155 -7.50 -15.11 4.65
N TYR A 156 -6.49 -14.28 4.92
CA TYR A 156 -6.67 -12.85 5.18
C TYR A 156 -7.35 -12.13 4.03
N MET A 157 -7.02 -12.46 2.78
CA MET A 157 -7.56 -11.78 1.59
C MET A 157 -8.84 -12.42 1.02
N THR A 158 -9.18 -13.65 1.40
CA THR A 158 -10.31 -14.38 0.75
C THR A 158 -11.50 -14.65 1.66
N ARG A 159 -11.35 -14.57 2.99
CA ARG A 159 -12.48 -14.75 3.91
C ARG A 159 -13.27 -13.46 4.11
N SER A 160 -14.58 -13.62 4.17
CA SER A 160 -15.50 -12.57 4.59
C SER A 160 -15.25 -12.19 6.04
N ILE A 161 -15.45 -10.92 6.37
CA ILE A 161 -15.52 -10.42 7.75
C ILE A 161 -16.77 -10.93 8.49
N TYR A 162 -17.72 -11.55 7.78
CA TYR A 162 -18.99 -12.06 8.31
C TYR A 162 -19.00 -13.59 8.55
N ASP A 163 -17.85 -14.27 8.38
CA ASP A 163 -17.76 -15.73 8.48
C ASP A 163 -17.36 -16.25 9.89
N ASP A 164 -17.46 -15.41 10.93
CA ASP A 164 -17.24 -15.78 12.35
C ASP A 164 -18.56 -15.93 13.14
#